data_AF-A0A7J9X296-F1
#
_entry.id   AF-A0A7J9X296-F1
#
_cell.length_a   1.000
_cell.length_b   1.000
_cell.length_c   1.000
_cell.angle_alpha   90.00
_cell.angle_beta   90.00
_cell.angle_gamma   90.00
#
_symmetry.space_group_name_H-M   'P 1'
#
loop_
_entity.id
_entity.type
_entity.pdbx_description
1 polymer ?
#
loop_
_entity_poly.entity_id
_entity_poly.type
_entity_poly.pdbx_seq_one_letter_code
_entity_poly.pdbx_strand_id
1 'polypeptide(L)'
;MELSEALSGAALVVVLSGITALVVGPSIWGLVDVSRTPDSAWNAIGRKKRNWIVAFAVGIWAWFIGLPAAILYLRNVRPDLKEAMDANEVAPGPGTARSKRALVVVGVLVGALWVFGMWAYLTHGQDEFFNPELAAQANAICADAKAELGELPPLPDSPTFEERARTVERTIPIYEGMVDRLRALAGRGENATFDEWLNDWHEFIQVGPNYADAIRTGDPAVFEPAGNAGDEPASAINDVARANQMRACVF
;
A
#
# COMPACT_ATOMS: atom_id res chain seq x y z
N MET A 1 -17.90 -15.22 -7.93
CA MET A 1 -18.12 -13.81 -7.59
C MET A 1 -19.60 -13.53 -7.70
N GLU A 2 -20.30 -13.67 -6.58
CA GLU A 2 -21.76 -13.60 -6.54
C GLU A 2 -22.22 -12.13 -6.61
N LEU A 3 -23.38 -11.90 -7.22
CA LEU A 3 -23.97 -10.57 -7.42
C LEU A 3 -24.06 -9.76 -6.10
N SER A 4 -24.15 -10.44 -4.96
CA SER A 4 -24.18 -9.88 -3.61
C SER A 4 -22.86 -9.19 -3.21
N GLU A 5 -21.70 -9.73 -3.58
CA GLU A 5 -20.39 -9.14 -3.29
C GLU A 5 -20.17 -7.89 -4.14
N ALA A 6 -20.56 -7.95 -5.42
CA ALA A 6 -20.50 -6.81 -6.33
C ALA A 6 -21.43 -5.66 -5.87
N LEU A 7 -22.63 -5.98 -5.38
CA LEU A 7 -23.57 -5.01 -4.81
C LEU A 7 -23.03 -4.39 -3.51
N SER A 8 -22.37 -5.18 -2.66
CA SER A 8 -21.72 -4.71 -1.43
C SER A 8 -20.58 -3.73 -1.73
N GLY A 9 -19.73 -4.05 -2.71
CA GLY A 9 -18.65 -3.17 -3.17
C GLY A 9 -19.18 -1.86 -3.76
N ALA A 10 -20.19 -1.91 -4.63
CA ALA A 10 -20.78 -0.72 -5.22
C ALA A 10 -21.44 0.20 -4.18
N ALA A 11 -22.18 -0.37 -3.22
CA ALA A 11 -22.80 0.39 -2.13
C ALA A 11 -21.74 1.08 -1.26
N LEU A 12 -20.65 0.38 -0.92
CA LEU A 12 -19.54 0.94 -0.16
C LEU A 12 -18.89 2.11 -0.89
N VAL A 13 -18.64 1.98 -2.20
CA VAL A 13 -18.06 3.05 -3.02
C VAL A 13 -18.96 4.29 -3.05
N VAL A 14 -20.28 4.12 -3.18
CA VAL A 14 -21.25 5.22 -3.16
C VAL A 14 -21.25 5.94 -1.81
N VAL A 15 -21.26 5.18 -0.71
CA VAL A 15 -21.24 5.74 0.65
C VAL A 15 -19.95 6.52 0.90
N LEU A 16 -18.79 5.93 0.59
CA LEU A 16 -17.49 6.59 0.75
C LEU A 16 -17.39 7.86 -0.10
N SER A 17 -17.85 7.82 -1.35
CA SER A 17 -17.89 8.99 -2.23
C SER A 17 -18.79 10.11 -1.67
N GLY A 18 -19.94 9.75 -1.10
CA GLY A 18 -20.84 10.68 -0.43
C GLY A 18 -20.20 11.36 0.79
N ILE A 19 -19.48 10.59 1.62
CA ILE A 19 -18.75 11.11 2.78
C ILE A 19 -17.64 12.05 2.32
N THR A 20 -16.83 11.67 1.33
CA THR A 20 -15.77 12.53 0.79
C THR A 20 -16.34 13.84 0.22
N ALA A 21 -17.45 13.79 -0.53
CA ALA A 21 -18.10 14.98 -1.06
C ALA A 21 -18.62 15.91 0.05
N LEU A 22 -19.23 15.36 1.10
CA LEU A 22 -19.72 16.12 2.25
C LEU A 22 -18.59 16.82 3.01
N VAL A 23 -17.42 16.18 3.08
CA VAL A 23 -16.27 16.65 3.85
C VAL A 23 -15.39 17.63 3.08
N VAL A 24 -15.05 17.30 1.83
CA VAL A 24 -14.12 18.08 1.00
C VAL A 24 -14.86 19.21 0.25
N GLY A 25 -16.12 18.98 -0.12
CA GLY A 25 -16.94 19.92 -0.87
C GLY A 25 -16.99 21.33 -0.27
N PRO A 26 -17.30 21.49 1.04
CA PRO A 26 -17.29 22.80 1.70
C PRO A 26 -15.95 23.52 1.65
N SER A 27 -14.82 22.79 1.72
CA SER A 27 -13.48 23.37 1.65
C SER A 27 -13.14 23.89 0.26
N ILE A 28 -13.47 23.12 -0.79
CA ILE A 28 -13.30 23.54 -2.18
C ILE A 28 -14.17 24.76 -2.47
N TRP A 29 -15.44 24.72 -2.05
CA TRP A 29 -16.36 25.84 -2.23
C TRP A 29 -15.86 27.10 -1.51
N GLY A 30 -15.44 26.97 -0.24
CA GLY A 30 -14.90 28.08 0.56
C GLY A 30 -13.63 28.67 -0.06
N LEU A 31 -12.72 27.83 -0.57
CA LEU A 31 -11.52 28.27 -1.27
C LEU A 31 -11.85 29.13 -2.50
N VAL A 32 -12.85 28.71 -3.29
CA VAL A 32 -13.32 29.44 -4.46
C VAL A 32 -13.98 30.77 -4.07
N ASP A 33 -14.81 30.77 -3.02
CA ASP A 33 -15.49 31.98 -2.53
C ASP A 33 -14.46 33.02 -2.05
N VAL A 34 -13.56 32.62 -1.15
CA VAL A 34 -12.46 33.46 -0.62
C VAL A 34 -11.60 34.04 -1.73
N SER A 35 -11.25 33.23 -2.74
CA SER A 35 -10.40 33.66 -3.85
C SER A 35 -11.05 34.75 -4.70
N ARG A 36 -12.38 34.74 -4.81
CA ARG A 36 -13.16 35.71 -5.58
C ARG A 36 -13.45 37.00 -4.83
N THR A 37 -13.45 36.97 -3.51
CA THR A 37 -13.68 38.17 -2.71
C THR A 37 -12.50 39.14 -2.85
N PRO A 38 -12.74 40.43 -3.18
CA PRO A 38 -11.70 41.43 -3.36
C PRO A 38 -10.98 41.74 -2.05
N ASP A 39 -9.69 42.08 -2.13
CA ASP A 39 -8.85 42.31 -0.95
C ASP A 39 -9.31 43.53 -0.14
N SER A 40 -9.98 44.49 -0.77
CA SER A 40 -10.60 45.65 -0.09
C SER A 40 -11.65 45.24 0.94
N ALA A 41 -12.51 44.26 0.63
CA ALA A 41 -13.53 43.75 1.55
C ALA A 41 -12.89 43.03 2.76
N TRP A 42 -11.80 42.29 2.53
CA TRP A 42 -11.03 41.65 3.60
C TRP A 42 -10.34 42.66 4.51
N ASN A 43 -9.77 43.72 3.93
CA ASN A 43 -9.16 44.82 4.68
C ASN A 43 -10.19 45.59 5.51
N ALA A 44 -11.40 45.80 4.98
CA ALA A 44 -12.49 46.49 5.67
C ALA A 44 -12.92 45.77 6.96
N ILE A 45 -12.91 44.43 6.96
CA ILE A 45 -13.26 43.63 8.14
C ILE A 45 -12.04 43.27 9.01
N GLY A 46 -10.86 43.83 8.71
CA GLY A 46 -9.63 43.60 9.48
C GLY A 46 -9.10 42.16 9.45
N ARG A 47 -9.45 41.35 8.44
CA ARG A 47 -9.03 39.94 8.33
C ARG A 47 -8.12 39.71 7.12
N LYS A 48 -7.15 38.81 7.25
CA LYS A 48 -6.22 38.45 6.15
C LYS A 48 -6.79 37.32 5.29
N LYS A 49 -7.13 37.62 4.02
CA LYS A 49 -7.58 36.65 2.99
C LYS A 49 -6.71 35.40 2.91
N ARG A 50 -5.38 35.58 2.95
CA ARG A 50 -4.38 34.49 2.87
C ARG A 50 -4.61 33.40 3.91
N ASN A 51 -5.00 33.75 5.14
CA ASN A 51 -5.19 32.77 6.21
C ASN A 51 -6.35 31.81 5.88
N TRP A 52 -7.42 32.31 5.26
CA TRP A 52 -8.56 31.51 4.87
C TRP A 52 -8.29 30.65 3.63
N ILE A 53 -7.51 31.16 2.67
CA ILE A 53 -7.01 30.35 1.54
C ILE A 53 -6.21 29.16 2.06
N VAL A 54 -5.24 29.41 2.96
CA VAL A 54 -4.42 28.34 3.55
C VAL A 54 -5.28 27.37 4.35
N ALA A 55 -6.21 27.86 5.18
CA ALA A 55 -7.10 27.01 5.96
C ALA A 55 -7.94 26.07 5.08
N PHE A 56 -8.49 26.56 3.96
CA PHE A 56 -9.25 25.72 3.03
C PHE A 56 -8.37 24.79 2.20
N ALA A 57 -7.19 25.24 1.76
CA ALA A 57 -6.24 24.40 1.03
C ALA A 57 -5.73 23.24 1.90
N VAL A 58 -5.39 23.50 3.16
CA VAL A 58 -5.05 22.47 4.14
C VAL A 58 -6.29 21.61 4.44
N GLY A 59 -7.46 22.21 4.56
CA GLY A 59 -8.72 21.54 4.84
C GLY A 59 -9.16 20.51 3.80
N ILE A 60 -8.72 20.65 2.54
CA ILE A 60 -8.93 19.64 1.49
C ILE A 60 -8.20 18.33 1.84
N TRP A 61 -7.03 18.41 2.46
CA TRP A 61 -6.22 17.25 2.85
C TRP A 61 -6.47 16.82 4.30
N ALA A 62 -6.82 17.76 5.18
CA ALA A 62 -7.08 17.57 6.59
C ALA A 62 -8.53 17.93 6.92
N TRP A 63 -9.43 16.96 6.74
CA TRP A 63 -10.87 17.15 6.91
C TRP A 63 -11.30 17.74 8.25
N PHE A 64 -10.61 17.39 9.33
CA PHE A 64 -10.85 17.92 10.67
C PHE A 64 -10.47 19.40 10.82
N ILE A 65 -9.74 19.97 9.87
CA ILE A 65 -9.44 21.41 9.76
C ILE A 65 -10.43 22.06 8.78
N GLY A 66 -10.70 21.41 7.65
CA GLY A 66 -11.55 21.95 6.58
C GLY A 66 -12.99 22.17 7.00
N LEU A 67 -13.61 21.19 7.67
CA LEU A 67 -15.01 21.29 8.08
C LEU A 67 -15.23 22.41 9.13
N PRO A 68 -14.44 22.50 10.22
CA PRO A 68 -14.55 23.62 11.15
C PRO A 68 -14.25 24.97 10.51
N ALA A 69 -13.24 25.05 9.63
CA ALA A 69 -12.93 26.28 8.90
C ALA A 69 -14.11 26.72 8.01
N ALA A 70 -14.76 25.80 7.30
CA ALA A 70 -15.93 26.09 6.49
C ALA A 70 -17.11 26.61 7.32
N ILE A 71 -17.37 25.98 8.47
CA ILE A 71 -18.44 26.41 9.40
C ILE A 71 -18.15 27.80 9.95
N LEU A 72 -16.92 28.05 10.43
CA LEU A 72 -16.50 29.35 10.95
C LEU A 72 -16.54 30.44 9.87
N TYR A 73 -16.12 30.12 8.65
CA TYR A 73 -16.18 31.03 7.52
C TYR A 73 -17.62 31.43 7.19
N LEU A 74 -18.52 30.46 7.05
CA LEU A 74 -19.92 30.68 6.71
C LEU A 74 -20.67 31.46 7.80
N ARG A 75 -20.38 31.21 9.07
CA ARG A 75 -21.07 31.86 10.19
C ARG A 75 -20.52 33.25 10.52
N ASN A 76 -19.20 33.43 10.50
CA ASN A 76 -18.57 34.60 11.12
C ASN A 76 -17.81 35.51 10.15
N VAL A 77 -17.54 35.06 8.93
CA VAL A 77 -16.67 35.83 8.00
C VAL A 77 -17.43 36.23 6.75
N ARG A 78 -18.21 35.30 6.19
CA ARG A 78 -18.98 35.55 4.98
C ARG A 78 -20.06 36.63 5.13
N PRO A 79 -20.81 36.73 6.24
CA PRO A 79 -21.75 37.82 6.45
C PRO A 79 -21.04 39.19 6.46
N ASP A 80 -19.98 39.34 7.26
CA ASP A 80 -19.19 40.58 7.35
C ASP A 80 -18.61 40.99 5.97
N LEU A 81 -18.11 40.01 5.20
CA LEU A 81 -17.61 40.26 3.85
C LEU A 81 -18.71 40.76 2.91
N LYS A 82 -19.93 40.23 3.03
CA LYS A 82 -21.06 40.65 2.21
C LYS A 82 -21.45 42.10 2.55
N GLU A 83 -21.55 42.42 3.83
CA GLU A 83 -21.83 43.79 4.29
C GLU A 83 -20.76 44.78 3.80
N ALA A 84 -19.48 44.41 3.91
CA ALA A 84 -18.38 45.24 3.44
C ALA A 84 -18.37 45.43 1.91
N MET A 85 -18.83 44.43 1.14
CA MET A 85 -18.96 44.55 -0.32
C MET A 85 -20.14 45.44 -0.71
N ASP A 86 -21.27 45.29 -0.02
CA ASP A 86 -22.48 46.08 -0.26
C ASP A 86 -22.24 47.55 0.12
N ALA A 87 -21.52 47.83 1.21
CA ALA A 87 -21.19 49.18 1.68
C ALA A 87 -20.23 49.97 0.76
N ASN A 88 -19.41 49.26 -0.04
CA ASN A 88 -18.40 49.88 -0.89
C ASN A 88 -18.78 49.93 -2.38
N GLU A 89 -20.04 49.63 -2.74
CA GLU A 89 -20.53 49.49 -4.13
C GLU A 89 -19.54 48.74 -5.04
N VAL A 90 -18.83 47.75 -4.50
CA VAL A 90 -17.79 47.04 -5.25
C VAL A 90 -18.49 46.04 -6.16
N ALA A 91 -18.66 46.41 -7.44
CA ALA A 91 -19.18 45.49 -8.44
C ALA A 91 -18.33 44.21 -8.46
N PRO A 92 -18.94 43.01 -8.39
CA PRO A 92 -18.19 41.76 -8.45
C PRO A 92 -17.37 41.75 -9.75
N GLY A 93 -16.04 41.67 -9.63
CA GLY A 93 -15.16 41.63 -10.79
C GLY A 93 -15.57 40.50 -11.75
N PRO A 94 -15.40 40.67 -13.08
CA PRO A 94 -15.90 39.72 -14.07
C PRO A 94 -15.19 38.36 -13.91
N GLY A 95 -15.76 37.50 -13.08
CA GLY A 95 -15.32 36.12 -12.91
C GLY A 95 -15.68 35.34 -14.17
N THR A 96 -14.72 35.25 -15.10
CA THR A 96 -14.90 34.56 -16.38
C THR A 96 -15.45 33.14 -16.14
N ALA A 97 -16.63 32.85 -16.69
CA ALA A 97 -17.32 31.56 -16.52
C ALA A 97 -16.46 30.34 -16.93
N ARG A 98 -15.40 30.58 -17.72
CA ARG A 98 -14.41 29.61 -18.17
C ARG A 98 -13.53 29.08 -17.03
N SER A 99 -13.16 29.92 -16.05
CA SER A 99 -12.33 29.47 -14.91
C SER A 99 -13.12 28.61 -13.90
N LYS A 100 -14.44 28.83 -13.83
CA LYS A 100 -15.34 28.06 -12.95
C LYS A 100 -15.47 26.60 -13.37
N ARG A 101 -15.49 26.32 -14.69
CA ARG A 101 -15.59 24.95 -15.22
C ARG A 101 -14.26 24.20 -15.09
N ALA A 102 -13.13 24.88 -15.32
CA ALA A 102 -11.81 24.25 -15.24
C ALA A 102 -11.48 23.72 -13.84
N LEU A 103 -11.75 24.49 -12.78
CA LEU A 103 -11.48 24.07 -11.40
C LEU A 103 -12.35 22.89 -10.95
N VAL A 104 -13.62 22.83 -11.39
CA VAL A 104 -14.51 21.70 -11.10
C VAL A 104 -14.00 20.44 -11.80
N VAL A 105 -13.61 20.53 -13.07
CA VAL A 105 -13.06 19.39 -13.83
C VAL A 105 -11.80 18.85 -13.17
N VAL A 106 -10.87 19.72 -12.74
CA VAL A 106 -9.64 19.30 -12.05
C VAL A 106 -9.96 18.61 -10.71
N GLY A 107 -10.86 19.18 -9.91
CA GLY A 107 -11.29 18.56 -8.64
C GLY A 107 -11.90 17.18 -8.82
N VAL A 108 -12.75 17.00 -9.84
CA VAL A 108 -13.36 15.71 -10.19
C VAL A 108 -12.29 14.70 -10.65
N LEU A 109 -11.33 15.11 -11.48
CA LEU A 109 -10.25 14.23 -11.94
C LEU A 109 -9.34 13.77 -10.79
N VAL A 110 -8.98 14.68 -9.87
CA VAL A 110 -8.16 14.33 -8.70
C VAL A 110 -8.93 13.41 -7.74
N GLY A 111 -10.21 13.68 -7.50
CA GLY A 111 -11.07 12.79 -6.70
C GLY A 111 -11.22 11.41 -7.34
N ALA A 112 -11.43 11.34 -8.66
CA ALA A 112 -11.52 10.08 -9.40
C ALA A 112 -10.20 9.28 -9.35
N LEU A 113 -9.06 9.94 -9.49
CA LEU A 113 -7.74 9.30 -9.34
C LEU A 113 -7.52 8.73 -7.94
N TRP A 114 -7.95 9.45 -6.90
CA TRP A 114 -7.89 8.97 -5.51
C TRP A 114 -8.78 7.75 -5.27
N VAL A 115 -10.05 7.82 -5.71
CA VAL A 115 -10.99 6.69 -5.58
C VAL A 115 -10.46 5.49 -6.38
N PHE A 116 -9.95 5.71 -7.59
CA PHE A 116 -9.36 4.65 -8.40
C PHE A 116 -8.12 4.04 -7.75
N GLY A 117 -7.19 4.85 -7.24
CA GLY A 117 -5.99 4.37 -6.56
C GLY A 117 -6.30 3.60 -5.27
N MET A 118 -7.26 4.08 -4.48
CA MET A 118 -7.73 3.38 -3.27
C MET A 118 -8.46 2.08 -3.62
N TRP A 119 -9.31 2.09 -4.65
CA TRP A 119 -9.95 0.89 -5.16
C TRP A 119 -8.90 -0.13 -5.60
N ALA A 120 -7.95 0.27 -6.46
CA ALA A 120 -6.87 -0.59 -6.92
C ALA A 120 -6.02 -1.16 -5.77
N TYR A 121 -5.76 -0.37 -4.73
CA TYR A 121 -5.05 -0.83 -3.53
C TYR A 121 -5.87 -1.85 -2.72
N LEU A 122 -7.14 -1.53 -2.43
CA LEU A 122 -8.02 -2.40 -1.64
C LEU A 122 -8.43 -3.68 -2.39
N THR A 123 -8.54 -3.60 -3.71
CA THR A 123 -8.81 -4.74 -4.58
C THR A 123 -7.54 -5.33 -5.18
N HIS A 124 -6.35 -5.03 -4.63
CA HIS A 124 -5.20 -5.89 -4.86
C HIS A 124 -5.48 -7.22 -4.13
N GLY A 125 -6.34 -8.06 -4.69
CA GLY A 125 -6.28 -9.46 -4.37
C GLY A 125 -4.90 -9.90 -4.83
N GLN A 126 -4.11 -10.49 -3.95
CA GLN A 126 -3.10 -11.42 -4.43
C GLN A 126 -3.92 -12.54 -5.04
N ASP A 127 -4.08 -12.55 -6.38
CA ASP A 127 -4.83 -13.61 -7.03
C ASP A 127 -4.24 -14.94 -6.54
N GLU A 128 -5.07 -15.77 -5.89
CA GLU A 128 -4.64 -17.10 -5.46
C GLU A 128 -4.24 -17.88 -6.73
N PHE A 129 -2.93 -18.05 -6.93
CA PHE A 129 -2.38 -18.68 -8.12
C PHE A 129 -2.65 -20.19 -8.16
N PHE A 130 -2.87 -20.79 -6.99
CA PHE A 130 -3.06 -22.22 -6.82
C PHE A 130 -4.52 -22.50 -6.47
N ASN A 131 -5.00 -23.67 -6.90
CA ASN A 131 -6.27 -24.14 -6.36
C ASN A 131 -6.11 -24.41 -4.84
N PRO A 132 -7.17 -24.26 -4.03
CA PRO A 132 -7.06 -24.35 -2.57
C PRO A 132 -6.53 -25.71 -2.07
N GLU A 133 -6.79 -26.79 -2.81
CA GLU A 133 -6.34 -28.13 -2.45
C GLU A 133 -4.82 -28.28 -2.61
N LEU A 134 -4.24 -27.81 -3.73
CA LEU A 134 -2.81 -27.77 -3.97
C LEU A 134 -2.09 -26.90 -2.92
N ALA A 135 -2.63 -25.71 -2.64
CA ALA A 135 -2.09 -24.82 -1.63
C ALA A 135 -2.08 -25.47 -0.23
N ALA A 136 -3.16 -26.17 0.15
CA ALA A 136 -3.23 -26.88 1.42
C ALA A 136 -2.19 -28.01 1.52
N GLN A 137 -2.03 -28.80 0.45
CA GLN A 137 -1.03 -29.87 0.40
C GLN A 137 0.40 -29.33 0.45
N ALA A 138 0.70 -28.28 -0.33
CA ALA A 138 2.01 -27.64 -0.32
C ALA A 138 2.35 -27.05 1.05
N ASN A 139 1.38 -26.39 1.70
CA ASN A 139 1.55 -25.87 3.05
C ASN A 139 1.84 -26.97 4.08
N ALA A 140 1.25 -28.16 3.95
CA ALA A 140 1.56 -29.29 4.82
C ALA A 140 3.01 -29.78 4.65
N ILE A 141 3.50 -29.88 3.41
CA ILE A 141 4.90 -30.26 3.12
C ILE A 141 5.89 -29.26 3.72
N CYS A 142 5.62 -27.95 3.58
CA CYS A 142 6.46 -26.92 4.20
C CYS A 142 6.42 -26.99 5.74
N ALA A 143 5.28 -27.35 6.33
CA ALA A 143 5.15 -27.51 7.77
C ALA A 143 6.02 -28.66 8.30
N ASP A 144 6.05 -29.79 7.60
CA ASP A 144 6.93 -30.92 7.92
C ASP A 144 8.41 -30.51 7.85
N ALA A 145 8.81 -29.82 6.77
CA ALA A 145 10.19 -29.35 6.60
C ALA A 145 10.60 -28.37 7.71
N LYS A 146 9.71 -27.47 8.13
CA LYS A 146 9.94 -26.59 9.28
C LYS A 146 10.10 -27.35 10.59
N ALA A 147 9.33 -28.42 10.79
CA ALA A 147 9.50 -29.27 11.96
C ALA A 147 10.88 -29.92 11.97
N GLU A 148 11.32 -30.48 10.84
CA GLU A 148 12.65 -31.09 10.67
C GLU A 148 13.79 -30.07 10.88
N LEU A 149 13.66 -28.84 10.36
CA LEU A 149 14.60 -27.76 10.64
C LEU A 149 14.70 -27.43 12.13
N GLY A 150 13.57 -27.53 12.86
CA GLY A 150 13.52 -27.31 14.31
C GLY A 150 14.21 -28.40 15.14
N GLU A 151 14.47 -29.57 14.55
CA GLU A 151 15.21 -30.67 15.19
C GLU A 151 16.73 -30.49 15.10
N LEU A 152 17.21 -29.56 14.26
CA LEU A 152 18.64 -29.27 14.18
C LEU A 152 19.17 -28.78 15.54
N PRO A 153 20.33 -29.30 16.01
CA PRO A 153 20.95 -28.83 17.24
C PRO A 153 21.11 -27.31 17.24
N PRO A 154 20.68 -26.60 18.30
CA PRO A 154 20.83 -25.17 18.38
C PRO A 154 22.31 -24.81 18.31
N LEU A 155 22.62 -23.66 17.70
CA LEU A 155 23.96 -23.12 17.74
C LEU A 155 24.35 -22.81 19.20
N PRO A 156 25.61 -23.04 19.61
CA PRO A 156 26.09 -22.55 20.89
C PRO A 156 26.00 -21.02 20.95
N ASP A 157 26.01 -20.43 22.15
CA ASP A 157 25.85 -18.98 22.35
C ASP A 157 26.88 -18.12 21.59
N SER A 158 28.06 -18.67 21.30
CA SER A 158 29.11 -18.03 20.50
C SER A 158 29.62 -18.99 19.43
N PRO A 159 28.86 -19.20 18.34
CA PRO A 159 29.21 -20.19 17.34
C PRO A 159 30.39 -19.71 16.51
N THR A 160 31.34 -20.60 16.28
CA THR A 160 32.41 -20.37 15.31
C THR A 160 31.84 -20.20 13.90
N PHE A 161 32.56 -19.52 13.02
CA PHE A 161 32.17 -19.40 11.61
C PHE A 161 31.98 -20.79 10.95
N GLU A 162 32.83 -21.74 11.30
CA GLU A 162 32.72 -23.12 10.82
C GLU A 162 31.42 -23.81 11.31
N GLU A 163 30.97 -23.58 12.55
CA GLU A 163 29.69 -24.11 13.04
C GLU A 163 28.48 -23.44 12.36
N ARG A 164 28.58 -22.15 12.06
CA ARG A 164 27.55 -21.43 11.29
C ARG A 164 27.44 -21.98 9.86
N ALA A 165 28.58 -22.17 9.17
CA ALA A 165 28.63 -22.75 7.83
C ALA A 165 28.02 -24.17 7.81
N ARG A 166 28.42 -25.04 8.74
CA ARG A 166 27.82 -26.39 8.89
C ARG A 166 26.33 -26.37 9.17
N THR A 167 25.81 -25.30 9.77
CA THR A 167 24.36 -25.17 10.01
C THR A 167 23.61 -24.86 8.73
N VAL A 168 24.14 -23.98 7.87
CA VAL A 168 23.62 -23.77 6.51
C VAL A 168 23.66 -25.07 5.72
N GLU A 169 24.76 -25.81 5.76
CA GLU A 169 24.88 -27.09 5.03
C GLU A 169 23.88 -28.16 5.49
N ARG A 170 23.53 -28.17 6.77
CA ARG A 170 22.53 -29.11 7.31
C ARG A 170 21.10 -28.75 6.90
N THR A 171 20.81 -27.50 6.56
CA THR A 171 19.46 -27.08 6.16
C THR A 171 19.19 -27.36 4.68
N ILE A 172 20.22 -27.36 3.83
CA ILE A 172 20.12 -27.62 2.38
C ILE A 172 19.36 -28.92 2.06
N PRO A 173 19.76 -30.11 2.54
CA PRO A 173 19.07 -31.35 2.16
C PRO A 173 17.61 -31.41 2.63
N ILE A 174 17.26 -30.69 3.72
CA ILE A 174 15.88 -30.60 4.22
C ILE A 174 15.03 -29.80 3.22
N TYR A 175 15.54 -28.66 2.75
CA TYR A 175 14.85 -27.86 1.73
C TYR A 175 14.79 -28.59 0.38
N GLU A 176 15.84 -29.30 -0.04
CA GLU A 176 15.82 -30.13 -1.25
C GLU A 176 14.72 -31.20 -1.17
N GLY A 177 14.66 -31.93 -0.06
CA GLY A 177 13.61 -32.93 0.18
C GLY A 177 12.20 -32.34 0.23
N MET A 178 12.05 -31.12 0.76
CA MET A 178 10.79 -30.38 0.72
C MET A 178 10.38 -30.06 -0.73
N VAL A 179 11.27 -29.50 -1.54
CA VAL A 179 11.00 -29.14 -2.94
C VAL A 179 10.69 -30.36 -3.78
N ASP A 180 11.36 -31.48 -3.55
CA ASP A 180 11.08 -32.74 -4.26
C ASP A 180 9.70 -33.30 -3.91
N ARG A 181 9.27 -33.20 -2.64
CA ARG A 181 7.89 -33.52 -2.24
C ARG A 181 6.87 -32.58 -2.88
N LEU A 182 7.17 -31.28 -2.95
CA LEU A 182 6.29 -30.30 -3.62
C LEU A 182 6.16 -30.59 -5.11
N ARG A 183 7.26 -30.92 -5.80
CA ARG A 183 7.25 -31.34 -7.22
C ARG A 183 6.42 -32.60 -7.47
N ALA A 184 6.27 -33.47 -6.47
CA ALA A 184 5.47 -34.68 -6.56
C ALA A 184 3.96 -34.42 -6.42
N LEU A 185 3.53 -33.24 -5.93
CA LEU A 185 2.10 -32.89 -5.79
C LEU A 185 1.43 -32.61 -7.13
N ALA A 186 2.14 -32.03 -8.08
CA ALA A 186 1.58 -31.63 -9.36
C ALA A 186 1.88 -32.69 -10.44
N GLY A 187 0.89 -32.99 -11.28
CA GLY A 187 1.21 -33.43 -12.64
C GLY A 187 2.05 -32.33 -13.28
N ARG A 188 3.33 -32.61 -13.59
CA ARG A 188 4.27 -31.60 -14.12
C ARG A 188 3.61 -30.79 -15.24
N GLY A 189 3.64 -29.46 -15.15
CA GLY A 189 3.15 -28.56 -16.20
C GLY A 189 1.65 -28.21 -16.16
N GLU A 190 0.89 -28.65 -15.14
CA GLU A 190 -0.51 -28.23 -14.99
C GLU A 190 -0.66 -26.81 -14.42
N ASN A 191 0.38 -26.25 -13.77
CA ASN A 191 0.37 -24.89 -13.24
C ASN A 191 1.74 -24.23 -13.39
N ALA A 192 1.89 -23.40 -14.44
CA ALA A 192 3.14 -22.69 -14.74
C ALA A 192 3.64 -21.83 -13.58
N THR A 193 2.74 -21.22 -12.80
CA THR A 193 3.11 -20.41 -11.63
C THR A 193 3.64 -21.28 -10.49
N PHE A 194 3.13 -22.50 -10.32
CA PHE A 194 3.67 -23.44 -9.34
C PHE A 194 5.06 -23.91 -9.74
N ASP A 195 5.27 -24.21 -11.03
CA ASP A 195 6.59 -24.59 -11.56
C ASP A 195 7.62 -23.46 -11.43
N GLU A 196 7.23 -22.20 -11.69
CA GLU A 196 8.05 -21.01 -11.48
C GLU A 196 8.42 -20.84 -9.99
N TRP A 197 7.45 -20.95 -9.10
CA TRP A 197 7.69 -20.90 -7.65
C TRP A 197 8.65 -21.99 -7.17
N LEU A 198 8.60 -23.20 -7.76
CA LEU A 198 9.55 -24.27 -7.46
C LEU A 198 10.96 -24.02 -8.04
N ASN A 199 11.08 -23.23 -9.10
CA ASN A 199 12.37 -22.78 -9.60
C ASN A 199 12.99 -21.75 -8.67
N ASP A 200 12.20 -20.79 -8.15
CA ASP A 200 12.68 -19.83 -7.16
C ASP A 200 13.23 -20.53 -5.91
N TRP A 201 12.53 -21.56 -5.43
CA TRP A 201 13.03 -22.43 -4.36
C TRP A 201 14.36 -23.08 -4.70
N HIS A 202 14.52 -23.59 -5.92
CA HIS A 202 15.76 -24.20 -6.35
C HIS A 202 16.90 -23.18 -6.37
N GLU A 203 16.68 -21.98 -6.91
CA GLU A 203 17.65 -20.88 -6.91
C GLU A 203 18.06 -20.48 -5.49
N PHE A 204 17.11 -20.33 -4.58
CA PHE A 204 17.37 -20.03 -3.17
C PHE A 204 18.27 -21.09 -2.51
N ILE A 205 17.98 -22.38 -2.73
CA ILE A 205 18.78 -23.48 -2.17
C ILE A 205 20.21 -23.47 -2.71
N GLN A 206 20.41 -23.14 -3.99
CA GLN A 206 21.74 -23.09 -4.62
C GLN A 206 22.62 -21.95 -4.08
N VAL A 207 22.06 -20.95 -3.40
CA VAL A 207 22.85 -19.93 -2.68
C VAL A 207 23.55 -20.52 -1.46
N GLY A 208 22.95 -21.53 -0.81
CA GLY A 208 23.41 -22.14 0.43
C GLY A 208 24.88 -22.56 0.45
N PRO A 209 25.36 -23.38 -0.50
CA PRO A 209 26.75 -23.82 -0.53
C PRO A 209 27.75 -22.67 -0.62
N ASN A 210 27.52 -21.71 -1.52
CA ASN A 210 28.39 -20.54 -1.67
C ASN A 210 28.39 -19.67 -0.42
N TYR A 211 27.24 -19.50 0.23
CA TYR A 211 27.14 -18.76 1.48
C TYR A 211 27.85 -19.47 2.64
N ALA A 212 27.74 -20.80 2.74
CA ALA A 212 28.45 -21.59 3.74
C ALA A 212 29.98 -21.45 3.59
N ASP A 213 30.50 -21.55 2.37
CA ASP A 213 31.93 -21.35 2.08
C ASP A 213 32.38 -19.92 2.39
N ALA A 214 31.56 -18.93 2.05
CA ALA A 214 31.85 -17.54 2.37
C ALA A 214 31.89 -17.29 3.89
N ILE A 215 30.97 -17.88 4.66
CA ILE A 215 30.94 -17.77 6.13
C ILE A 215 32.26 -18.26 6.73
N ARG A 216 32.83 -19.36 6.23
CA ARG A 216 34.08 -19.95 6.76
C ARG A 216 35.25 -18.99 6.75
N THR A 217 35.26 -18.00 5.85
CA THR A 217 36.31 -16.98 5.79
C THR A 217 36.33 -16.07 7.03
N GLY A 218 35.19 -15.92 7.70
CA GLY A 218 35.01 -14.97 8.80
C GLY A 218 35.04 -13.50 8.39
N ASP A 219 35.09 -13.20 7.09
CA ASP A 219 35.13 -11.84 6.55
C ASP A 219 33.74 -11.39 6.10
N PRO A 220 33.12 -10.39 6.77
CA PRO A 220 31.82 -9.86 6.37
C PRO A 220 31.78 -9.36 4.93
N ALA A 221 32.88 -8.82 4.41
CA ALA A 221 32.95 -8.35 3.03
C ALA A 221 32.81 -9.50 2.00
N VAL A 222 32.98 -10.75 2.43
CA VAL A 222 32.83 -11.95 1.61
C VAL A 222 31.47 -12.61 1.83
N PHE A 223 31.06 -12.82 3.08
CA PHE A 223 29.81 -13.56 3.35
C PHE A 223 28.54 -12.72 3.22
N GLU A 224 28.57 -11.40 3.42
CA GLU A 224 27.37 -10.57 3.25
C GLU A 224 26.90 -10.58 1.78
N PRO A 225 27.74 -10.32 0.76
CA PRO A 225 27.30 -10.39 -0.63
C PRO A 225 26.84 -11.79 -1.05
N ALA A 226 27.47 -12.84 -0.53
CA ALA A 226 27.07 -14.23 -0.82
C ALA A 226 25.70 -14.56 -0.23
N GLY A 227 25.37 -14.05 0.96
CA GLY A 227 24.06 -14.22 1.58
C GLY A 227 22.97 -13.41 0.86
N ASN A 228 23.27 -12.16 0.49
CA ASN A 228 22.32 -11.27 -0.20
C ASN A 228 21.86 -11.82 -1.56
N ALA A 229 22.62 -12.73 -2.18
CA ALA A 229 22.20 -13.42 -3.40
C ALA A 229 20.90 -14.24 -3.20
N GLY A 230 20.54 -14.57 -1.95
CA GLY A 230 19.30 -15.25 -1.62
C GLY A 230 18.09 -14.33 -1.41
N ASP A 231 18.26 -13.00 -1.35
CA ASP A 231 17.19 -12.06 -0.97
C ASP A 231 16.05 -12.04 -2.01
N GLU A 232 16.40 -11.95 -3.29
CA GLU A 232 15.44 -11.92 -4.40
C GLU A 232 14.60 -13.21 -4.47
N PRO A 233 15.20 -14.42 -4.58
CA PRO A 233 14.40 -15.65 -4.62
C PRO A 233 13.63 -15.89 -3.32
N ALA A 234 14.17 -15.52 -2.14
CA ALA A 234 13.42 -15.60 -0.88
C ALA A 234 12.16 -14.71 -0.89
N SER A 235 12.26 -13.48 -1.42
CA SER A 235 11.11 -12.59 -1.57
C SER A 235 10.05 -13.19 -2.50
N ALA A 236 10.46 -13.69 -3.66
CA ALA A 236 9.56 -14.29 -4.65
C ALA A 236 8.81 -15.51 -4.07
N ILE A 237 9.54 -16.40 -3.38
CA ILE A 237 8.96 -17.56 -2.68
C ILE A 237 7.92 -17.12 -1.66
N ASN A 238 8.26 -16.12 -0.84
CA ASN A 238 7.41 -15.62 0.24
C ASN A 238 6.15 -14.93 -0.30
N ASP A 239 6.24 -14.18 -1.39
CA ASP A 239 5.10 -13.49 -1.99
C ASP A 239 4.06 -14.49 -2.53
N VAL A 240 4.50 -15.51 -3.27
CA VAL A 240 3.61 -16.59 -3.75
C VAL A 240 3.01 -17.38 -2.59
N ALA A 241 3.80 -17.67 -1.56
CA ALA A 241 3.28 -18.37 -0.38
C ALA A 241 2.21 -17.56 0.37
N ARG A 242 2.39 -16.24 0.50
CA ARG A 242 1.40 -15.33 1.10
C ARG A 242 0.14 -15.23 0.25
N ALA A 243 0.29 -15.09 -1.07
CA ALA A 243 -0.82 -15.05 -2.01
C ALA A 243 -1.73 -16.29 -1.89
N ASN A 244 -1.12 -17.46 -1.67
CA ASN A 244 -1.83 -18.74 -1.56
C ASN A 244 -2.12 -19.18 -0.11
N GLN A 245 -2.00 -18.26 0.87
CA GLN A 245 -2.26 -18.52 2.29
C GLN A 245 -1.43 -19.68 2.90
N MET A 246 -0.29 -20.02 2.29
CA MET A 246 0.60 -21.09 2.71
C MET A 246 1.57 -20.61 3.80
N ARG A 247 1.06 -20.29 4.98
CA ARG A 247 1.83 -19.73 6.11
C ARG A 247 3.06 -20.55 6.49
N ALA A 248 3.02 -21.87 6.31
CA ALA A 248 4.16 -22.74 6.60
C ALA A 248 5.28 -22.61 5.56
N CYS A 249 5.00 -22.16 4.33
CA CYS A 249 6.03 -21.96 3.30
C CYS A 249 6.70 -20.57 3.36
N VAL A 250 6.26 -19.68 4.26
CA VAL A 250 6.88 -18.35 4.47
C VAL A 250 8.02 -18.44 5.48
N PHE A 251 9.20 -17.90 5.20
CA PHE A 251 10.35 -17.88 6.13
C PHE A 251 10.93 -16.48 6.33
#